data_AF-A0A093BKC0-F1
#
_entry.id   AF-A0A093BKC0-F1
#
_cell.length_a   1.000
_cell.length_b   1.000
_cell.length_c   1.000
_cell.angle_alpha   90.00
_cell.angle_beta   90.00
_cell.angle_gamma   90.00
#
_symmetry.space_group_name_H-M   'P 1'
#
loop_
_entity.id
_entity.type
_entity.pdbx_description
1 polymer ?
#
loop_
_entity_poly.entity_id
_entity_poly.type
_entity_poly.pdbx_seq_one_letter_code
_entity_poly.pdbx_strand_id
1 'polypeptide(L)'
;LLFHRQSRELRGDTEPHVAALRRALCEEFRAWLSAVTQIELEPTIDISCAKYEYTDVLLCHDDELEGRRVAFILYLVPPWEKSDGGTLDLYSTDEHSQPQQIVKSLVPSWNTLVFFEVSPVSFHQARSCLLFIFYFFVSEVLAEGKCRLSLSGWFHGPPTVRPTHQGDTALPCSPHIPHDHEILYEWINPVYLDMDSQAQIQEEFEERSEILLKDFLKKEKYQLLCEALESKDIEWSSRGPANKRLYEAAAEESLPELLKQFLQLLHSEALFLLLSNFTGLKLHFLAPSEEDEGAGEGRAADTAGQSSPKHEEETNQQAESSSHQPAHPDHIPAAQGSDTHNGPGTPLCAGELRRWAHGHYTLVHDTQATEFALDLLFFCGCEDWDPEYGGFTSYIAKGEDEELLTVNPEDNCLALVYRDKETLKFVKYINHRSSARLGKQPHRTGFWDFSFVYYE
;
A
#
# COMPACT_ATOMS: atom_id res chain seq x y z
N LEU A 1 9.32 -4.96 -5.54
CA LEU A 1 9.64 -3.94 -6.58
C LEU A 1 10.19 -4.55 -7.88
N LEU A 2 11.29 -5.31 -7.85
CA LEU A 2 11.85 -5.92 -9.05
C LEU A 2 11.12 -7.23 -9.43
N PHE A 3 10.78 -7.40 -10.71
CA PHE A 3 10.31 -8.65 -11.31
C PHE A 3 11.20 -8.97 -12.52
N HIS A 4 12.47 -9.28 -12.28
CA HIS A 4 13.42 -9.70 -13.32
C HIS A 4 14.60 -10.41 -12.68
N ARG A 5 15.46 -11.07 -13.48
CA ARG A 5 16.69 -11.70 -12.96
C ARG A 5 17.89 -10.79 -13.18
N GLN A 6 18.49 -10.31 -12.11
CA GLN A 6 19.72 -9.54 -12.13
C GLN A 6 20.94 -10.46 -11.87
N SER A 7 22.07 -10.19 -12.53
CA SER A 7 23.35 -10.80 -12.17
C SER A 7 23.88 -10.20 -10.87
N ARG A 8 24.88 -10.84 -10.27
CA ARG A 8 25.81 -10.14 -9.37
C ARG A 8 26.44 -8.96 -10.12
N GLU A 9 26.88 -7.95 -9.38
CA GLU A 9 27.63 -6.84 -9.97
C GLU A 9 28.90 -7.35 -10.68
N LEU A 10 29.19 -6.81 -11.85
CA LEU A 10 30.33 -7.20 -12.70
C LEU A 10 31.67 -6.57 -12.24
N ARG A 11 31.72 -6.06 -10.99
CA ARG A 11 32.89 -5.42 -10.38
C ARG A 11 33.93 -6.48 -10.02
N GLY A 12 35.00 -6.54 -10.81
CA GLY A 12 36.08 -7.51 -10.61
C GLY A 12 35.91 -8.82 -11.40
N ASP A 13 34.90 -8.92 -12.27
CA ASP A 13 34.81 -10.00 -13.26
C ASP A 13 36.07 -10.01 -14.15
N THR A 14 36.58 -11.21 -14.42
CA THR A 14 37.80 -11.49 -15.18
C THR A 14 37.54 -12.02 -16.58
N GLU A 15 36.28 -12.32 -16.95
CA GLU A 15 35.93 -12.72 -18.32
C GLU A 15 36.30 -11.59 -19.30
N PRO A 16 37.06 -11.88 -20.39
CA PRO A 16 37.82 -10.85 -21.10
C PRO A 16 36.92 -9.83 -21.81
N HIS A 17 35.72 -10.24 -22.24
CA HIS A 17 34.74 -9.34 -22.85
C HIS A 17 34.07 -8.42 -21.83
N VAL A 18 33.78 -8.92 -20.61
CA VAL A 18 33.20 -8.13 -19.51
C VAL A 18 34.25 -7.12 -19.01
N ALA A 19 35.49 -7.57 -18.79
CA ALA A 19 36.59 -6.72 -18.40
C ALA A 19 36.91 -5.63 -19.45
N ALA A 20 36.89 -5.96 -20.75
CA ALA A 20 37.09 -5.00 -21.83
C ALA A 20 35.96 -3.96 -21.92
N LEU A 21 34.70 -4.38 -21.83
CA LEU A 21 33.55 -3.48 -21.85
C LEU A 21 33.53 -2.55 -20.63
N ARG A 22 33.80 -3.09 -19.43
CA ARG A 22 33.95 -2.29 -18.21
C ARG A 22 35.08 -1.26 -18.34
N ARG A 23 36.24 -1.62 -18.91
CA ARG A 23 37.29 -0.64 -19.24
C ARG A 23 36.78 0.46 -20.17
N ALA A 24 36.12 0.11 -21.27
CA ALA A 24 35.59 1.10 -22.23
C ALA A 24 34.58 2.06 -21.57
N LEU A 25 33.75 1.56 -20.65
CA LEU A 25 32.82 2.39 -19.87
C LEU A 25 33.54 3.28 -18.83
N CYS A 26 34.44 2.72 -18.00
CA CYS A 26 35.17 3.45 -16.96
C CYS A 26 36.13 4.53 -17.48
N GLU A 27 36.83 4.24 -18.59
CA GLU A 27 37.94 5.04 -19.10
C GLU A 27 37.47 6.01 -20.20
N GLU A 28 37.14 5.50 -21.39
CA GLU A 28 36.83 6.33 -22.57
C GLU A 28 35.42 6.94 -22.53
N PHE A 29 34.39 6.11 -22.34
CA PHE A 29 33.00 6.58 -22.42
C PHE A 29 32.64 7.50 -21.27
N ARG A 30 33.09 7.24 -20.02
CA ARG A 30 32.90 8.18 -18.91
C ARG A 30 33.54 9.55 -19.19
N ALA A 31 34.75 9.59 -19.72
CA ALA A 31 35.43 10.86 -20.02
C ALA A 31 34.67 11.67 -21.09
N TRP A 32 34.12 10.99 -22.10
CA TRP A 32 33.21 11.60 -23.07
C TRP A 32 31.89 12.05 -22.42
N LEU A 33 31.31 11.21 -21.55
CA LEU A 33 30.02 11.44 -20.89
C LEU A 33 30.07 12.69 -20.00
N SER A 34 31.08 12.81 -19.14
CA SER A 34 31.33 14.03 -18.34
C SER A 34 31.46 15.28 -19.23
N ALA A 35 32.08 15.16 -20.41
CA ALA A 35 32.26 16.27 -21.32
C ALA A 35 30.96 16.69 -22.04
N VAL A 36 30.02 15.77 -22.29
CA VAL A 36 28.72 16.11 -22.93
C VAL A 36 27.63 16.49 -21.92
N THR A 37 27.62 15.93 -20.70
CA THR A 37 26.67 16.29 -19.63
C THR A 37 27.12 17.50 -18.81
N GLN A 38 28.42 17.83 -18.83
CA GLN A 38 29.06 18.80 -17.93
C GLN A 38 29.01 18.39 -16.44
N ILE A 39 28.83 17.10 -16.15
CA ILE A 39 28.86 16.52 -14.80
C ILE A 39 30.27 15.97 -14.51
N GLU A 40 30.83 16.24 -13.33
CA GLU A 40 32.06 15.60 -12.87
C GLU A 40 31.78 14.16 -12.40
N LEU A 41 31.89 13.18 -13.31
CA LEU A 41 31.64 11.77 -12.98
C LEU A 41 32.86 11.08 -12.39
N GLU A 42 32.65 10.39 -11.27
CA GLU A 42 33.66 9.59 -10.57
C GLU A 42 34.13 8.38 -11.40
N PRO A 43 35.34 7.84 -11.14
CA PRO A 43 35.76 6.54 -11.67
C PRO A 43 34.84 5.37 -11.27
N THR A 44 34.03 5.55 -10.22
CA THR A 44 33.02 4.62 -9.73
C THR A 44 31.90 4.45 -10.76
N ILE A 45 31.72 3.22 -11.24
CA ILE A 45 30.59 2.79 -12.05
C ILE A 45 30.08 1.47 -11.49
N ASP A 46 28.78 1.37 -11.32
CA ASP A 46 28.12 0.11 -10.98
C ASP A 46 27.59 -0.51 -12.28
N ILE A 47 27.79 -1.80 -12.47
CA ILE A 47 27.35 -2.50 -13.70
C ILE A 47 26.74 -3.85 -13.35
N SER A 48 25.51 -4.06 -13.81
CA SER A 48 24.78 -5.32 -13.68
C SER A 48 24.28 -5.80 -15.05
N CYS A 49 24.01 -7.09 -15.17
CA CYS A 49 23.25 -7.66 -16.28
C CYS A 49 21.83 -7.98 -15.81
N ALA A 50 20.84 -7.41 -16.48
CA ALA A 50 19.43 -7.63 -16.20
C ALA A 50 18.79 -8.44 -17.32
N LYS A 51 18.02 -9.46 -16.95
CA LYS A 51 17.32 -10.37 -17.86
C LYS A 51 15.83 -10.39 -17.53
N TYR A 52 15.01 -10.00 -18.49
CA TYR A 52 13.55 -10.04 -18.42
C TYR A 52 13.01 -11.08 -19.41
N GLU A 53 12.21 -12.02 -18.92
CA GLU A 53 11.48 -13.06 -19.66
C GLU A 53 9.96 -12.78 -19.61
N TYR A 54 9.12 -13.62 -20.21
CA TYR A 54 7.66 -13.40 -20.18
C TYR A 54 7.12 -13.18 -18.76
N THR A 55 6.31 -12.12 -18.57
CA THR A 55 5.80 -11.57 -17.30
C THR A 55 6.79 -10.84 -16.38
N ASP A 56 8.08 -10.73 -16.75
CA ASP A 56 9.03 -9.86 -16.02
C ASP A 56 8.78 -8.37 -16.36
N VAL A 57 8.87 -7.49 -15.33
CA VAL A 57 8.54 -6.06 -15.36
C VAL A 57 9.40 -5.26 -14.37
N LEU A 58 9.59 -3.96 -14.63
CA LEU A 58 10.12 -3.03 -13.62
C LEU A 58 9.25 -1.78 -13.56
N LEU A 59 8.58 -1.60 -12.41
CA LEU A 59 7.55 -0.59 -12.18
C LEU A 59 8.14 0.84 -12.10
N CYS A 60 7.26 1.84 -12.01
CA CYS A 60 7.63 3.26 -12.13
C CYS A 60 8.55 3.72 -10.98
N HIS A 61 9.77 4.14 -11.31
CA HIS A 61 10.80 4.61 -10.36
C HIS A 61 11.74 5.65 -11.02
N ASP A 62 12.54 6.33 -10.22
CA ASP A 62 13.39 7.49 -10.59
C ASP A 62 14.91 7.20 -10.51
N ASP A 63 15.27 5.96 -10.13
CA ASP A 63 16.63 5.51 -9.85
C ASP A 63 17.35 6.26 -8.70
N GLU A 64 16.65 7.01 -7.86
CA GLU A 64 17.27 7.90 -6.87
C GLU A 64 18.02 7.13 -5.75
N LEU A 65 19.35 7.15 -5.82
CA LEU A 65 20.25 6.70 -4.77
C LEU A 65 21.43 7.67 -4.66
N GLU A 66 22.03 7.77 -3.48
CA GLU A 66 23.18 8.66 -3.28
C GLU A 66 24.35 8.26 -4.21
N GLY A 67 25.05 9.28 -4.73
CA GLY A 67 26.14 9.11 -5.70
C GLY A 67 25.71 8.94 -7.15
N ARG A 68 24.57 8.29 -7.44
CA ARG A 68 24.12 8.04 -8.82
C ARG A 68 23.85 9.36 -9.57
N ARG A 69 24.42 9.52 -10.78
CA ARG A 69 24.24 10.73 -11.60
C ARG A 69 23.87 10.50 -13.06
N VAL A 70 24.31 9.42 -13.69
CA VAL A 70 23.83 9.06 -15.04
C VAL A 70 23.52 7.57 -15.10
N ALA A 71 22.24 7.23 -15.28
CA ALA A 71 21.79 5.88 -15.56
C ALA A 71 22.08 5.53 -17.03
N PHE A 72 22.48 4.30 -17.30
CA PHE A 72 22.67 3.79 -18.66
C PHE A 72 22.16 2.37 -18.83
N ILE A 73 21.72 2.06 -20.06
CA ILE A 73 21.24 0.74 -20.47
C ILE A 73 21.78 0.43 -21.87
N LEU A 74 22.54 -0.66 -22.00
CA LEU A 74 23.00 -1.22 -23.27
C LEU A 74 22.22 -2.50 -23.57
N TYR A 75 21.42 -2.49 -24.64
CA TYR A 75 20.54 -3.60 -25.01
C TYR A 75 21.28 -4.68 -25.81
N LEU A 76 21.18 -5.92 -25.33
CA LEU A 76 21.76 -7.13 -25.95
C LEU A 76 20.66 -8.09 -26.40
N VAL A 77 19.55 -7.52 -26.89
CA VAL A 77 18.31 -8.22 -27.24
C VAL A 77 18.34 -8.86 -28.64
N PRO A 78 17.60 -9.95 -28.89
CA PRO A 78 17.27 -10.40 -30.25
C PRO A 78 16.41 -9.36 -31.00
N PRO A 79 16.03 -9.58 -32.28
CA PRO A 79 15.05 -8.73 -32.97
C PRO A 79 13.77 -8.56 -32.14
N TRP A 80 13.43 -7.29 -31.86
CA TRP A 80 12.44 -6.89 -30.88
C TRP A 80 11.48 -5.86 -31.48
N GLU A 81 10.20 -6.00 -31.19
CA GLU A 81 9.11 -5.16 -31.68
C GLU A 81 8.27 -4.62 -30.51
N LYS A 82 7.45 -3.58 -30.73
CA LYS A 82 6.64 -3.00 -29.64
C LYS A 82 5.66 -4.01 -29.02
N SER A 83 5.19 -4.97 -29.80
CA SER A 83 4.31 -6.06 -29.34
C SER A 83 4.99 -7.07 -28.42
N ASP A 84 6.32 -7.10 -28.35
CA ASP A 84 7.04 -7.99 -27.43
C ASP A 84 7.06 -7.48 -25.99
N GLY A 85 6.62 -6.22 -25.76
CA GLY A 85 6.77 -5.53 -24.48
C GLY A 85 8.23 -5.17 -24.19
N GLY A 86 8.62 -5.08 -22.92
CA GLY A 86 9.97 -4.71 -22.51
C GLY A 86 10.41 -3.29 -22.88
N THR A 87 9.49 -2.37 -23.20
CA THR A 87 9.85 -1.00 -23.61
C THR A 87 10.40 -0.20 -22.42
N LEU A 88 11.35 0.69 -22.68
CA LEU A 88 11.73 1.71 -21.70
C LEU A 88 10.79 2.91 -21.88
N ASP A 89 9.85 3.04 -20.95
CA ASP A 89 8.83 4.07 -20.97
C ASP A 89 9.19 5.19 -19.99
N LEU A 90 8.95 6.44 -20.39
CA LEU A 90 9.42 7.65 -19.73
C LEU A 90 8.21 8.55 -19.42
N TYR A 91 8.07 8.97 -18.16
CA TYR A 91 6.91 9.74 -17.68
C TYR A 91 7.16 11.25 -17.69
N SER A 92 6.12 12.04 -17.96
CA SER A 92 6.06 13.45 -17.55
C SER A 92 5.70 13.56 -16.07
N THR A 93 6.11 14.66 -15.44
CA THR A 93 5.70 15.01 -14.07
C THR A 93 4.67 16.13 -14.02
N ASP A 94 3.96 16.22 -12.90
CA ASP A 94 3.12 17.35 -12.52
C ASP A 94 3.90 18.46 -11.77
N GLU A 95 3.17 19.42 -11.19
CA GLU A 95 3.72 20.53 -10.39
C GLU A 95 4.33 20.07 -9.04
N HIS A 96 4.08 18.83 -8.62
CA HIS A 96 4.56 18.21 -7.38
C HIS A 96 5.66 17.16 -7.63
N SER A 97 6.25 17.17 -8.83
CA SER A 97 7.22 16.20 -9.34
C SER A 97 6.74 14.74 -9.33
N GLN A 98 5.42 14.48 -9.30
CA GLN A 98 4.87 13.11 -9.37
C GLN A 98 4.65 12.66 -10.82
N PRO A 99 4.86 11.38 -11.16
CA PRO A 99 4.70 10.87 -12.52
C PRO A 99 3.23 10.81 -12.94
N GLN A 100 2.91 11.48 -14.04
CA GLN A 100 1.55 11.67 -14.56
C GLN A 100 1.22 10.68 -15.68
N GLN A 101 1.98 10.67 -16.78
CA GLN A 101 1.69 9.85 -17.96
C GLN A 101 2.95 9.55 -18.77
N ILE A 102 2.95 8.44 -19.51
CA ILE A 102 4.05 8.04 -20.41
C ILE A 102 4.07 8.97 -21.63
N VAL A 103 5.14 9.76 -21.77
CA VAL A 103 5.35 10.68 -22.91
C VAL A 103 6.31 10.14 -23.98
N LYS A 104 7.10 9.11 -23.64
CA LYS A 104 7.88 8.33 -24.60
C LYS A 104 7.94 6.86 -24.22
N SER A 105 8.06 6.02 -25.24
CA SER A 105 8.23 4.58 -25.14
C SER A 105 9.32 4.16 -26.13
N LEU A 106 10.40 3.56 -25.63
CA LEU A 106 11.57 3.18 -26.40
C LEU A 106 11.65 1.64 -26.51
N VAL A 107 11.52 1.13 -27.74
CA VAL A 107 11.68 -0.30 -28.03
C VAL A 107 13.18 -0.64 -27.97
N PRO A 108 13.62 -1.64 -27.18
CA PRO A 108 15.02 -2.03 -27.13
C PRO A 108 15.45 -2.65 -28.47
N SER A 109 16.71 -2.49 -28.87
CA SER A 109 17.26 -3.19 -30.04
C SER A 109 18.75 -3.45 -29.88
N TRP A 110 19.27 -4.49 -30.54
CA TRP A 110 20.64 -4.97 -30.40
C TRP A 110 21.69 -3.83 -30.52
N ASN A 111 22.60 -3.77 -29.54
CA ASN A 111 23.69 -2.80 -29.48
C ASN A 111 23.24 -1.32 -29.47
N THR A 112 22.01 -1.05 -29.03
CA THR A 112 21.57 0.31 -28.70
C THR A 112 21.91 0.63 -27.25
N LEU A 113 22.55 1.78 -27.01
CA LEU A 113 22.80 2.34 -25.69
C LEU A 113 21.88 3.56 -25.47
N VAL A 114 21.17 3.56 -24.34
CA VAL A 114 20.40 4.71 -23.83
C VAL A 114 21.04 5.17 -22.52
N PHE A 115 21.07 6.47 -22.27
CA PHE A 115 21.48 7.05 -20.99
C PHE A 115 20.67 8.31 -20.68
N PHE A 116 20.51 8.63 -19.40
CA PHE A 116 19.82 9.82 -18.90
C PHE A 116 20.39 10.24 -17.54
N GLU A 117 20.31 11.53 -17.22
CA GLU A 117 20.73 12.04 -15.91
C GLU A 117 19.73 11.57 -14.84
N VAL A 118 20.25 11.09 -13.70
CA VAL A 118 19.47 10.88 -12.49
C VAL A 118 19.35 12.25 -11.81
N SER A 119 18.16 12.84 -11.84
CA SER A 119 17.90 14.19 -11.31
C SER A 119 16.50 14.28 -10.71
N PRO A 120 16.37 14.72 -9.45
CA PRO A 120 15.07 14.90 -8.81
C PRO A 120 14.42 16.26 -9.11
N VAL A 121 15.09 17.10 -9.90
CA VAL A 121 14.60 18.41 -10.34
C VAL A 121 15.05 18.67 -11.79
N SER A 122 14.43 18.00 -12.76
CA SER A 122 14.58 18.38 -14.18
C SER A 122 13.83 19.68 -14.54
N PHE A 123 13.90 20.70 -13.67
CA PHE A 123 13.47 22.07 -13.97
C PHE A 123 14.62 22.86 -14.60
N HIS A 124 14.38 23.45 -15.76
CA HIS A 124 15.42 24.12 -16.55
C HIS A 124 15.92 25.44 -15.94
N GLN A 125 17.24 25.67 -16.06
CA GLN A 125 17.70 26.92 -16.66
C GLN A 125 18.84 26.70 -17.67
N ALA A 126 18.56 27.04 -18.94
CA ALA A 126 19.51 27.37 -20.00
C ALA A 126 20.54 26.31 -20.49
N ARG A 127 20.05 25.28 -21.22
CA ARG A 127 20.43 25.06 -22.64
C ARG A 127 19.57 23.99 -23.33
N SER A 128 19.56 23.99 -24.66
CA SER A 128 18.64 23.21 -25.49
C SER A 128 18.92 21.70 -25.47
N CYS A 129 17.87 20.91 -25.67
CA CYS A 129 17.91 19.49 -26.05
C CYS A 129 18.41 18.49 -24.98
N LEU A 130 17.82 18.55 -23.78
CA LEU A 130 17.67 17.37 -22.91
C LEU A 130 16.17 17.13 -22.66
N LEU A 131 15.80 15.86 -22.45
CA LEU A 131 14.42 15.48 -22.15
C LEU A 131 14.21 15.48 -20.64
N PHE A 132 13.06 15.98 -20.19
CA PHE A 132 12.60 15.80 -18.82
C PHE A 132 12.31 14.31 -18.59
N ILE A 133 13.16 13.66 -17.79
CA ILE A 133 13.03 12.26 -17.38
C ILE A 133 13.31 12.26 -15.87
N PHE A 134 12.25 12.16 -15.08
CA PHE A 134 12.34 11.86 -13.65
C PHE A 134 12.11 10.36 -13.47
N TYR A 135 10.94 9.89 -13.94
CA TYR A 135 10.46 8.54 -13.75
C TYR A 135 10.51 7.72 -15.04
N PHE A 136 10.92 6.45 -14.90
CA PHE A 136 10.89 5.47 -15.97
C PHE A 136 10.37 4.10 -15.50
N PHE A 137 10.06 3.27 -16.50
CA PHE A 137 9.39 1.99 -16.37
C PHE A 137 9.97 1.04 -17.43
N VAL A 138 10.22 -0.22 -17.08
CA VAL A 138 10.39 -1.27 -18.08
C VAL A 138 9.06 -1.97 -18.18
N SER A 139 8.37 -1.81 -19.32
CA SER A 139 7.10 -2.49 -19.55
C SER A 139 7.28 -3.99 -19.40
N GLU A 140 6.22 -4.67 -18.99
CA GLU A 140 6.18 -6.13 -18.97
C GLU A 140 6.63 -6.68 -20.33
N VAL A 141 7.40 -7.77 -20.31
CA VAL A 141 7.71 -8.55 -21.51
C VAL A 141 6.54 -9.49 -21.81
N LEU A 142 5.90 -9.27 -22.95
CA LEU A 142 4.74 -10.04 -23.43
C LEU A 142 5.16 -11.21 -24.35
N ALA A 143 6.37 -11.18 -24.89
CA ALA A 143 6.85 -12.21 -25.81
C ALA A 143 7.32 -13.49 -25.11
N GLU A 144 6.48 -14.52 -25.11
CA GLU A 144 6.89 -15.88 -24.78
C GLU A 144 8.10 -16.34 -25.61
N GLY A 145 9.06 -17.00 -24.95
CA GLY A 145 10.27 -17.54 -25.58
C GLY A 145 11.32 -16.50 -26.01
N LYS A 146 11.04 -15.19 -25.93
CA LYS A 146 12.06 -14.13 -26.06
C LYS A 146 12.68 -13.80 -24.70
N CYS A 147 13.86 -13.18 -24.75
CA CYS A 147 14.66 -12.80 -23.60
C CYS A 147 15.23 -11.40 -23.80
N ARG A 148 14.79 -10.44 -22.98
CA ARG A 148 15.27 -9.06 -22.99
C ARG A 148 16.49 -8.97 -22.09
N LEU A 149 17.66 -9.15 -22.69
CA LEU A 149 18.96 -8.99 -22.03
C LEU A 149 19.47 -7.56 -22.16
N SER A 150 19.90 -6.95 -21.06
CA SER A 150 20.55 -5.64 -21.04
C SER A 150 21.64 -5.55 -19.98
N LEU A 151 22.72 -4.84 -20.29
CA LEU A 151 23.66 -4.36 -19.28
C LEU A 151 23.21 -2.97 -18.82
N SER A 152 23.05 -2.79 -17.51
CA SER A 152 22.53 -1.54 -16.93
C SER A 152 23.22 -1.19 -15.62
N GLY A 153 23.31 0.11 -15.35
CA GLY A 153 23.93 0.64 -14.14
C GLY A 153 24.09 2.15 -14.17
N TRP A 154 24.98 2.66 -13.32
CA TRP A 154 25.08 4.09 -13.03
C TRP A 154 26.53 4.56 -13.00
N PHE A 155 26.76 5.72 -13.62
CA PHE A 155 27.94 6.54 -13.35
C PHE A 155 27.67 7.40 -12.11
N HIS A 156 28.62 7.39 -11.18
CA HIS A 156 28.54 8.17 -9.95
C HIS A 156 29.12 9.58 -10.11
N GLY A 157 28.78 10.48 -9.19
CA GLY A 157 29.28 11.85 -9.13
C GLY A 157 28.72 12.60 -7.90
N PRO A 158 29.00 13.92 -7.78
CA PRO A 158 28.54 14.72 -6.67
C PRO A 158 27.02 14.62 -6.44
N PRO A 159 26.57 14.37 -5.19
CA PRO A 159 25.16 14.10 -4.88
C PRO A 159 24.26 15.33 -5.14
N THR A 160 23.03 15.06 -5.58
CA THR A 160 21.98 16.06 -5.79
C THR A 160 21.15 16.27 -4.52
N VAL A 161 20.67 17.48 -4.30
CA VAL A 161 19.73 17.77 -3.21
C VAL A 161 18.36 17.14 -3.55
N ARG A 162 17.91 16.21 -2.71
CA ARG A 162 16.58 15.60 -2.80
C ARG A 162 15.51 16.61 -2.38
N PRO A 163 14.45 16.86 -3.17
CA PRO A 163 13.29 17.63 -2.74
C PRO A 163 12.47 16.83 -1.73
N THR A 164 11.81 17.51 -0.78
CA THR A 164 10.88 16.84 0.13
C THR A 164 9.64 16.40 -0.65
N HIS A 165 9.44 15.09 -0.85
CA HIS A 165 8.19 14.57 -1.39
C HIS A 165 7.01 14.99 -0.51
N GLN A 166 5.94 15.47 -1.14
CA GLN A 166 4.72 15.78 -0.41
C GLN A 166 3.98 14.49 -0.06
N GLY A 167 3.45 14.43 1.17
CA GLY A 167 2.64 13.31 1.64
C GLY A 167 1.43 13.09 0.74
N ASP A 168 1.00 11.84 0.61
CA ASP A 168 -0.25 11.54 -0.08
C ASP A 168 -1.44 12.16 0.68
N THR A 169 -2.46 12.57 -0.06
CA THR A 169 -3.77 12.80 0.54
C THR A 169 -4.34 11.44 0.93
N ALA A 170 -4.44 11.19 2.25
CA ALA A 170 -5.07 9.99 2.78
C ALA A 170 -6.55 9.91 2.35
N LEU A 171 -7.11 8.71 2.32
CA LEU A 171 -8.56 8.53 2.19
C LEU A 171 -9.26 9.23 3.39
N PRO A 172 -10.40 9.89 3.20
CA PRO A 172 -11.13 10.48 4.32
C PRO A 172 -11.55 9.41 5.33
N CYS A 173 -11.11 9.55 6.58
CA CYS A 173 -11.53 8.67 7.66
C CYS A 173 -12.84 9.18 8.28
N SER A 174 -13.76 8.26 8.61
CA SER A 174 -15.00 8.54 9.33
C SER A 174 -15.21 7.56 10.49
N PRO A 175 -15.86 7.98 11.59
CA PRO A 175 -16.32 7.06 12.62
C PRO A 175 -17.43 6.14 12.09
N HIS A 176 -17.78 5.13 12.88
CA HIS A 176 -18.89 4.24 12.54
C HIS A 176 -20.22 4.99 12.33
N ILE A 177 -21.07 4.43 11.46
CA ILE A 177 -22.44 4.89 11.23
C ILE A 177 -23.36 4.10 12.18
N PRO A 178 -24.11 4.78 13.08
CA PRO A 178 -25.07 4.11 13.95
C PRO A 178 -26.14 3.38 13.14
N HIS A 179 -26.24 2.07 13.35
CA HIS A 179 -27.14 1.21 12.59
C HIS A 179 -27.57 -0.01 13.39
N ASP A 180 -28.69 -0.61 13.02
CA ASP A 180 -29.26 -1.74 13.76
C ASP A 180 -28.43 -3.01 13.55
N HIS A 181 -28.17 -3.75 14.63
CA HIS A 181 -27.46 -5.02 14.60
C HIS A 181 -28.11 -6.08 13.67
N GLU A 182 -29.39 -5.90 13.31
CA GLU A 182 -30.06 -6.67 12.26
C GLU A 182 -29.29 -6.72 10.93
N ILE A 183 -28.48 -5.70 10.58
CA ILE A 183 -27.67 -5.73 9.35
C ILE A 183 -26.63 -6.87 9.34
N LEU A 184 -26.08 -7.25 10.51
CA LEU A 184 -25.16 -8.39 10.60
C LEU A 184 -25.90 -9.69 10.26
N TYR A 185 -27.10 -9.87 10.82
CA TYR A 185 -27.96 -11.02 10.56
C TYR A 185 -28.52 -11.05 9.13
N GLU A 186 -28.54 -9.93 8.40
CA GLU A 186 -28.85 -9.93 6.97
C GLU A 186 -27.70 -10.46 6.12
N TRP A 187 -26.46 -10.04 6.39
CA TRP A 187 -25.32 -10.19 5.48
C TRP A 187 -24.34 -11.31 5.85
N ILE A 188 -24.02 -11.43 7.13
CA ILE A 188 -22.91 -12.28 7.62
C ILE A 188 -23.36 -13.74 7.76
N ASN A 189 -22.47 -14.67 7.43
CA ASN A 189 -22.66 -16.09 7.67
C ASN A 189 -22.83 -16.35 9.19
N PRO A 190 -23.92 -16.99 9.66
CA PRO A 190 -24.24 -17.09 11.08
C PRO A 190 -23.16 -17.73 11.97
N VAL A 191 -22.24 -18.52 11.41
CA VAL A 191 -21.07 -19.05 12.15
C VAL A 191 -20.21 -17.92 12.73
N TYR A 192 -20.09 -16.80 12.03
CA TYR A 192 -19.32 -15.64 12.49
C TYR A 192 -20.10 -14.71 13.45
N LEU A 193 -21.37 -15.01 13.71
CA LEU A 193 -22.22 -14.31 14.69
C LEU A 193 -22.43 -15.12 15.99
N ASP A 194 -21.78 -16.29 16.09
CA ASP A 194 -21.75 -17.13 17.27
C ASP A 194 -20.60 -16.73 18.21
N MET A 195 -20.85 -16.74 19.52
CA MET A 195 -19.89 -16.22 20.52
C MET A 195 -18.72 -17.19 20.77
N ASP A 196 -18.98 -18.51 20.80
CA ASP A 196 -17.93 -19.51 20.96
C ASP A 196 -16.98 -19.49 19.74
N SER A 197 -17.53 -19.22 18.56
CA SER A 197 -16.79 -19.04 17.30
C SER A 197 -16.00 -17.72 17.26
N GLN A 198 -16.55 -16.62 17.77
CA GLN A 198 -15.84 -15.34 17.91
C GLN A 198 -14.62 -15.46 18.84
N ALA A 199 -14.75 -16.12 19.99
CA ALA A 199 -13.65 -16.34 20.92
C ALA A 199 -12.48 -17.14 20.28
N GLN A 200 -12.79 -18.19 19.49
CA GLN A 200 -11.77 -18.96 18.75
C GLN A 200 -11.06 -18.12 17.67
N ILE A 201 -11.79 -17.21 17.01
CA ILE A 201 -11.22 -16.29 16.02
C ILE A 201 -10.29 -15.28 16.69
N GLN A 202 -10.68 -14.75 17.85
CA GLN A 202 -9.83 -13.85 18.63
C GLN A 202 -8.56 -14.56 19.13
N GLU A 203 -8.64 -15.81 19.60
CA GLU A 203 -7.46 -16.60 20.02
C GLU A 203 -6.45 -16.82 18.86
N GLU A 204 -6.92 -17.18 17.65
CA GLU A 204 -6.05 -17.30 16.47
C GLU A 204 -5.49 -15.94 16.02
N PHE A 205 -6.28 -14.87 16.11
CA PHE A 205 -5.86 -13.52 15.73
C PHE A 205 -4.84 -12.92 16.70
N GLU A 206 -4.95 -13.18 18.00
CA GLU A 206 -3.98 -12.74 19.00
C GLU A 206 -2.62 -13.47 18.87
N GLU A 207 -2.61 -14.75 18.47
CA GLU A 207 -1.35 -15.46 18.18
C GLU A 207 -0.65 -14.94 16.91
N ARG A 208 -1.42 -14.56 15.86
CA ARG A 208 -0.88 -14.35 14.50
C ARG A 208 -0.94 -12.92 13.97
N SER A 209 -1.75 -12.06 14.57
CA SER A 209 -2.14 -10.73 14.05
C SER A 209 -2.79 -10.75 12.65
N GLU A 210 -3.25 -11.92 12.18
CA GLU A 210 -3.95 -12.11 10.91
C GLU A 210 -4.89 -13.32 10.96
N ILE A 211 -6.00 -13.25 10.21
CA ILE A 211 -6.90 -14.39 9.98
C ILE A 211 -7.65 -14.27 8.65
N LEU A 212 -8.03 -15.42 8.06
CA LEU A 212 -8.79 -15.51 6.81
C LEU A 212 -10.14 -16.24 7.04
N LEU A 213 -11.22 -15.48 7.18
CA LEU A 213 -12.58 -16.00 7.38
C LEU A 213 -13.22 -16.38 6.03
N LYS A 214 -13.52 -17.66 5.82
CA LYS A 214 -14.05 -18.19 4.54
C LYS A 214 -15.57 -18.28 4.53
N ASP A 215 -16.17 -18.07 3.37
CA ASP A 215 -17.63 -17.94 3.23
C ASP A 215 -18.21 -16.91 4.22
N PHE A 216 -17.57 -15.74 4.33
CA PHE A 216 -17.89 -14.73 5.35
C PHE A 216 -19.30 -14.13 5.18
N LEU A 217 -19.74 -13.89 3.96
CA LEU A 217 -21.12 -13.48 3.68
C LEU A 217 -22.00 -14.70 3.39
N LYS A 218 -23.29 -14.55 3.68
CA LYS A 218 -24.32 -15.50 3.22
C LYS A 218 -24.27 -15.62 1.70
N LYS A 219 -24.30 -16.87 1.22
CA LYS A 219 -24.08 -17.22 -0.20
C LYS A 219 -24.99 -16.45 -1.15
N GLU A 220 -26.24 -16.23 -0.76
CA GLU A 220 -27.24 -15.49 -1.53
C GLU A 220 -26.88 -13.99 -1.63
N LYS A 221 -26.44 -13.38 -0.52
CA LYS A 221 -25.97 -11.98 -0.50
C LYS A 221 -24.68 -11.82 -1.31
N TYR A 222 -23.75 -12.78 -1.20
CA TYR A 222 -22.51 -12.78 -1.99
C TYR A 222 -22.75 -12.88 -3.50
N GLN A 223 -23.66 -13.76 -3.92
CA GLN A 223 -24.05 -13.90 -5.33
C GLN A 223 -24.63 -12.58 -5.88
N LEU A 224 -25.58 -11.97 -5.17
CA LEU A 224 -26.16 -10.69 -5.53
C LEU A 224 -25.10 -9.57 -5.58
N LEU A 225 -24.13 -9.57 -4.63
CA LEU A 225 -23.04 -8.60 -4.60
C LEU A 225 -22.16 -8.70 -5.86
N CYS A 226 -21.82 -9.93 -6.28
CA CYS A 226 -21.07 -10.18 -7.52
C CYS A 226 -21.85 -9.77 -8.79
N GLU A 227 -23.16 -10.04 -8.84
CA GLU A 227 -24.03 -9.58 -9.93
C GLU A 227 -24.07 -8.04 -10.02
N ALA A 228 -24.08 -7.34 -8.88
CA ALA A 228 -24.08 -5.87 -8.83
C ALA A 228 -22.73 -5.26 -9.21
N LEU A 229 -21.60 -5.93 -8.93
CA LEU A 229 -20.25 -5.51 -9.34
C LEU A 229 -20.03 -5.55 -10.87
N GLU A 230 -20.80 -6.38 -11.58
CA GLU A 230 -20.79 -6.43 -13.04
C GLU A 230 -21.65 -5.34 -13.71
N SER A 231 -22.22 -4.42 -12.93
CA SER A 231 -22.94 -3.26 -13.46
C SER A 231 -22.04 -2.30 -14.23
N LYS A 232 -22.59 -1.79 -15.34
CA LYS A 232 -21.95 -0.78 -16.20
C LYS A 232 -22.23 0.65 -15.77
N ASP A 233 -23.09 0.83 -14.77
CA ASP A 233 -23.46 2.13 -14.22
C ASP A 233 -22.46 2.62 -13.15
N ILE A 234 -21.55 1.74 -12.70
CA ILE A 234 -20.46 2.10 -11.78
C ILE A 234 -19.41 2.93 -12.53
N GLU A 235 -19.17 4.14 -12.07
CA GLU A 235 -18.10 5.01 -12.57
C GLU A 235 -16.78 4.64 -11.89
N TRP A 236 -15.82 4.17 -12.68
CA TRP A 236 -14.49 3.75 -12.23
C TRP A 236 -13.45 4.84 -12.53
N SER A 237 -12.65 5.19 -11.53
CA SER A 237 -11.61 6.21 -11.61
C SER A 237 -10.23 5.60 -11.37
N SER A 238 -9.22 5.96 -12.17
CA SER A 238 -7.86 5.44 -11.99
C SER A 238 -7.15 6.16 -10.85
N ARG A 239 -6.66 5.41 -9.86
CA ARG A 239 -5.84 5.89 -8.74
C ARG A 239 -4.36 5.92 -9.13
N GLY A 240 -3.67 6.99 -8.75
CA GLY A 240 -2.22 7.20 -8.96
C GLY A 240 -1.55 7.88 -7.74
N PRO A 241 -0.36 8.49 -7.90
CA PRO A 241 0.51 8.49 -9.08
C PRO A 241 1.24 7.15 -9.29
N ALA A 242 1.82 6.94 -10.48
CA ALA A 242 2.34 5.63 -10.90
C ALA A 242 3.53 5.09 -10.08
N ASN A 243 4.33 5.97 -9.45
CA ASN A 243 5.38 5.59 -8.48
C ASN A 243 4.82 5.11 -7.12
N LYS A 244 3.50 5.11 -6.92
CA LYS A 244 2.83 4.69 -5.67
C LYS A 244 1.74 3.65 -5.91
N ARG A 245 0.93 3.83 -6.96
CA ARG A 245 -0.21 2.96 -7.28
C ARG A 245 -0.67 3.10 -8.72
N LEU A 246 -1.28 2.03 -9.24
CA LEU A 246 -2.11 2.05 -10.43
C LEU A 246 -3.22 1.00 -10.26
N TYR A 247 -4.44 1.45 -9.99
CA TYR A 247 -5.63 0.60 -9.98
C TYR A 247 -6.88 1.47 -10.22
N GLU A 248 -8.07 0.89 -10.17
CA GLU A 248 -9.32 1.63 -10.31
C GLU A 248 -10.13 1.58 -9.02
N ALA A 249 -10.67 2.73 -8.60
CA ALA A 249 -11.60 2.85 -7.48
C ALA A 249 -12.96 3.38 -7.98
N ALA A 250 -14.05 2.82 -7.46
CA ALA A 250 -15.40 3.25 -7.82
C ALA A 250 -15.78 4.59 -7.14
N ALA A 251 -16.51 5.44 -7.87
CA ALA A 251 -17.16 6.61 -7.30
C ALA A 251 -18.42 6.19 -6.52
N GLU A 252 -18.46 6.44 -5.21
CA GLU A 252 -19.50 5.92 -4.31
C GLU A 252 -20.92 6.34 -4.74
N GLU A 253 -21.07 7.58 -5.23
CA GLU A 253 -22.33 8.12 -5.75
C GLU A 253 -22.92 7.28 -6.90
N SER A 254 -22.06 6.68 -7.74
CA SER A 254 -22.47 5.87 -8.91
C SER A 254 -22.96 4.46 -8.55
N LEU A 255 -22.64 3.98 -7.34
CA LEU A 255 -22.82 2.57 -6.99
C LEU A 255 -24.30 2.13 -6.99
N PRO A 256 -24.61 0.93 -7.53
CA PRO A 256 -25.88 0.25 -7.30
C PRO A 256 -26.22 0.15 -5.80
N GLU A 257 -27.50 0.24 -5.49
CA GLU A 257 -28.05 0.23 -4.12
C GLU A 257 -27.51 -0.90 -3.24
N LEU A 258 -27.36 -2.11 -3.79
CA LEU A 258 -26.83 -3.26 -3.06
C LEU A 258 -25.36 -3.07 -2.64
N LEU A 259 -24.53 -2.42 -3.47
CA LEU A 259 -23.14 -2.13 -3.13
C LEU A 259 -23.05 -1.03 -2.07
N LYS A 260 -23.96 -0.05 -2.11
CA LYS A 260 -24.09 0.98 -1.05
C LYS A 260 -24.49 0.37 0.29
N GLN A 261 -25.43 -0.59 0.29
CA GLN A 261 -25.81 -1.34 1.50
C GLN A 261 -24.65 -2.19 2.05
N PHE A 262 -23.78 -2.71 1.19
CA PHE A 262 -22.57 -3.41 1.65
C PHE A 262 -21.50 -2.46 2.20
N LEU A 263 -21.29 -1.28 1.60
CA LEU A 263 -20.45 -0.23 2.20
C LEU A 263 -21.03 0.26 3.53
N GLN A 264 -22.36 0.36 3.66
CA GLN A 264 -23.02 0.70 4.91
C GLN A 264 -22.79 -0.35 6.01
N LEU A 265 -22.77 -1.64 5.67
CA LEU A 265 -22.31 -2.70 6.58
C LEU A 265 -20.86 -2.48 7.01
N LEU A 266 -19.95 -2.21 6.05
CA LEU A 266 -18.52 -1.99 6.34
C LEU A 266 -18.26 -0.73 7.20
N HIS A 267 -19.13 0.28 7.11
CA HIS A 267 -19.14 1.46 7.97
C HIS A 267 -19.97 1.30 9.27
N SER A 268 -20.69 0.20 9.48
CA SER A 268 -21.70 0.12 10.56
C SER A 268 -21.11 -0.03 11.97
N GLU A 269 -21.74 0.62 12.96
CA GLU A 269 -21.46 0.45 14.40
C GLU A 269 -21.42 -1.03 14.82
N ALA A 270 -22.36 -1.82 14.28
CA ALA A 270 -22.44 -3.25 14.53
C ALA A 270 -21.21 -4.02 13.98
N LEU A 271 -20.64 -3.65 12.83
CA LEU A 271 -19.42 -4.29 12.32
C LEU A 271 -18.18 -3.85 13.11
N PHE A 272 -18.07 -2.59 13.53
CA PHE A 272 -16.96 -2.16 14.39
C PHE A 272 -16.89 -2.99 15.68
N LEU A 273 -18.04 -3.26 16.32
CA LEU A 273 -18.11 -4.16 17.47
C LEU A 273 -17.80 -5.62 17.11
N LEU A 274 -18.24 -6.11 15.95
CA LEU A 274 -17.91 -7.47 15.50
C LEU A 274 -16.40 -7.64 15.23
N LEU A 275 -15.74 -6.62 14.67
CA LEU A 275 -14.30 -6.61 14.46
C LEU A 275 -13.53 -6.55 15.77
N SER A 276 -14.00 -5.79 16.78
CA SER A 276 -13.48 -5.90 18.15
C SER A 276 -13.53 -7.34 18.67
N ASN A 277 -14.68 -8.01 18.54
CA ASN A 277 -14.86 -9.41 18.99
C ASN A 277 -14.03 -10.44 18.19
N PHE A 278 -13.46 -10.08 17.04
CA PHE A 278 -12.56 -10.95 16.28
C PHE A 278 -11.06 -10.68 16.55
N THR A 279 -10.71 -9.55 17.20
CA THR A 279 -9.32 -9.05 17.19
C THR A 279 -8.82 -8.51 18.53
N GLY A 280 -9.67 -8.38 19.55
CA GLY A 280 -9.35 -7.75 20.83
C GLY A 280 -9.24 -6.21 20.79
N LEU A 281 -9.12 -5.61 19.60
CA LEU A 281 -8.93 -4.18 19.40
C LEU A 281 -10.15 -3.35 19.84
N LYS A 282 -9.93 -2.15 20.40
CA LYS A 282 -10.95 -1.26 20.96
C LYS A 282 -11.71 -0.44 19.89
N LEU A 283 -12.05 -1.06 18.76
CA LEU A 283 -12.83 -0.46 17.67
C LEU A 283 -14.27 -0.08 18.08
N HIS A 284 -14.77 -0.53 19.24
CA HIS A 284 -16.07 -0.11 19.75
C HIS A 284 -16.08 0.16 21.26
N PHE A 285 -16.92 1.10 21.71
CA PHE A 285 -17.00 1.49 23.13
C PHE A 285 -17.64 0.41 24.04
N LEU A 286 -18.35 -0.56 23.45
CA LEU A 286 -18.88 -1.75 24.14
C LEU A 286 -17.94 -2.97 24.09
N ALA A 287 -16.82 -2.90 23.37
CA ALA A 287 -15.81 -3.96 23.42
C ALA A 287 -15.18 -4.05 24.84
N PRO A 288 -14.58 -5.19 25.23
CA PRO A 288 -13.80 -5.28 26.46
C PRO A 288 -12.66 -4.26 26.56
N SER A 289 -12.08 -4.09 27.74
CA SER A 289 -10.85 -3.33 27.98
C SER A 289 -9.89 -4.18 28.79
N GLU A 290 -8.57 -4.03 28.63
CA GLU A 290 -7.61 -4.72 29.52
C GLU A 290 -7.84 -4.40 31.01
N GLU A 291 -8.39 -3.22 31.32
CA GLU A 291 -8.76 -2.83 32.69
C GLU A 291 -9.98 -3.60 33.26
N ASP A 292 -10.86 -4.16 32.42
CA ASP A 292 -12.08 -4.85 32.85
C ASP A 292 -11.80 -6.30 33.31
N GLU A 293 -10.86 -7.00 32.67
CA GLU A 293 -10.53 -8.40 33.00
C GLU A 293 -9.95 -8.53 34.41
N GLY A 294 -9.12 -7.57 34.82
CA GLY A 294 -8.49 -7.52 36.14
C GLY A 294 -9.46 -7.40 37.33
N ALA A 295 -10.76 -7.16 37.08
CA ALA A 295 -11.79 -7.05 38.11
C ALA A 295 -12.49 -8.38 38.46
N GLY A 296 -12.32 -9.44 37.66
CA GLY A 296 -13.08 -10.70 37.79
C GLY A 296 -12.63 -11.63 38.92
N GLU A 297 -11.34 -11.91 39.03
CA GLU A 297 -10.78 -12.94 39.92
C GLU A 297 -10.60 -12.46 41.38
N GLY A 298 -11.70 -12.18 42.10
CA GLY A 298 -11.59 -11.56 43.43
C GLY A 298 -12.61 -11.92 44.51
N ARG A 299 -13.69 -12.69 44.25
CA ARG A 299 -14.76 -12.92 45.25
C ARG A 299 -15.35 -14.33 45.29
N ALA A 300 -14.52 -15.30 45.67
CA ALA A 300 -15.03 -16.50 46.36
C ALA A 300 -15.63 -16.07 47.72
N ALA A 301 -16.88 -16.45 47.99
CA ALA A 301 -17.58 -16.04 49.20
C ALA A 301 -17.41 -17.06 50.34
N ASP A 302 -17.01 -16.58 51.51
CA ASP A 302 -16.97 -17.39 52.74
C ASP A 302 -17.71 -16.65 53.87
N THR A 303 -18.76 -17.26 54.43
CA THR A 303 -19.71 -16.59 55.34
C THR A 303 -19.79 -17.24 56.71
N ALA A 304 -19.11 -16.66 57.72
CA ALA A 304 -19.50 -16.77 59.14
C ALA A 304 -18.71 -15.77 60.01
N GLY A 305 -19.34 -15.23 61.07
CA GLY A 305 -18.64 -14.55 62.17
C GLY A 305 -19.21 -13.19 62.57
N GLN A 306 -20.20 -13.17 63.47
CA GLN A 306 -20.69 -11.93 64.10
C GLN A 306 -19.82 -11.53 65.29
N SER A 307 -19.39 -10.27 65.38
CA SER A 307 -19.54 -9.43 66.59
C SER A 307 -18.94 -8.03 66.43
N SER A 308 -19.40 -7.12 67.30
CA SER A 308 -18.96 -5.73 67.48
C SER A 308 -19.20 -5.40 68.99
N PRO A 309 -18.94 -4.19 69.54
CA PRO A 309 -18.42 -2.94 68.96
C PRO A 309 -17.34 -2.24 69.85
N LYS A 310 -17.19 -0.90 69.71
CA LYS A 310 -16.62 0.11 70.66
C LYS A 310 -15.08 0.29 70.66
N HIS A 311 -14.53 1.49 70.91
CA HIS A 311 -15.11 2.79 71.32
C HIS A 311 -14.22 4.01 70.91
N GLU A 312 -14.83 5.21 70.82
CA GLU A 312 -14.30 6.58 71.12
C GLU A 312 -12.97 7.07 70.47
N GLU A 313 -12.99 8.16 69.67
CA GLU A 313 -12.68 9.59 69.99
C GLU A 313 -11.14 9.89 70.10
N GLU A 314 -10.58 11.07 69.80
CA GLU A 314 -11.07 12.46 69.91
C GLU A 314 -10.42 13.44 68.86
N THR A 315 -10.66 14.75 69.00
CA THR A 315 -10.51 15.85 68.01
C THR A 315 -9.16 16.59 67.90
N ASN A 316 -8.88 17.26 66.75
CA ASN A 316 -8.55 18.70 66.59
C ASN A 316 -8.34 19.08 65.09
N GLN A 317 -8.82 20.20 64.51
CA GLN A 317 -8.58 21.66 64.73
C GLN A 317 -7.18 22.15 64.28
N GLN A 318 -6.97 23.25 63.52
CA GLN A 318 -7.86 24.20 62.78
C GLN A 318 -7.02 25.13 61.84
N ALA A 319 -7.67 26.03 61.07
CA ALA A 319 -7.16 27.30 60.48
C ALA A 319 -6.28 27.27 59.20
N GLU A 320 -6.12 28.36 58.40
CA GLU A 320 -7.07 29.34 57.81
C GLU A 320 -6.38 30.27 56.76
N SER A 321 -7.10 31.22 56.11
CA SER A 321 -6.66 32.25 55.10
C SER A 321 -6.23 31.71 53.70
N SER A 322 -6.70 32.15 52.52
CA SER A 322 -7.02 33.47 51.86
C SER A 322 -5.80 34.12 51.15
N SER A 323 -5.88 34.83 49.99
CA SER A 323 -6.98 35.60 49.37
C SER A 323 -6.73 36.08 47.90
N HIS A 324 -7.80 36.58 47.23
CA HIS A 324 -7.91 37.64 46.19
C HIS A 324 -7.40 37.54 44.70
N GLN A 325 -8.27 38.07 43.80
CA GLN A 325 -8.10 38.60 42.41
C GLN A 325 -8.29 40.17 42.45
N PRO A 326 -8.42 41.04 41.37
CA PRO A 326 -8.70 40.81 39.92
C PRO A 326 -8.13 41.84 38.86
N ALA A 327 -8.65 41.74 37.60
CA ALA A 327 -8.73 42.72 36.47
C ALA A 327 -7.46 43.04 35.61
N HIS A 328 -7.41 42.90 34.25
CA HIS A 328 -8.13 43.48 33.06
C HIS A 328 -7.57 44.84 32.56
N PRO A 329 -7.70 45.26 31.26
CA PRO A 329 -8.21 44.57 30.04
C PRO A 329 -7.37 44.78 28.74
N ASP A 330 -7.75 44.14 27.61
CA ASP A 330 -7.90 44.78 26.26
C ASP A 330 -8.49 43.83 25.17
N HIS A 331 -8.73 44.33 23.95
CA HIS A 331 -9.72 43.89 22.92
C HIS A 331 -9.24 44.29 21.48
N ILE A 332 -9.70 43.84 20.28
CA ILE A 332 -10.67 42.86 19.69
C ILE A 332 -10.50 42.90 18.13
N PRO A 333 -10.94 41.95 17.24
CA PRO A 333 -11.13 40.48 17.29
C PRO A 333 -10.46 39.76 16.06
N ALA A 334 -10.78 38.48 15.76
CA ALA A 334 -11.05 37.97 14.39
C ALA A 334 -11.46 36.47 14.34
N ALA A 335 -12.22 36.10 13.30
CA ALA A 335 -12.46 34.76 12.72
C ALA A 335 -12.74 33.56 13.66
N GLN A 336 -13.99 33.08 13.67
CA GLN A 336 -14.32 31.74 14.15
C GLN A 336 -13.97 30.70 13.07
N GLY A 337 -12.88 29.95 13.27
CA GLY A 337 -12.73 28.62 12.69
C GLY A 337 -13.57 27.63 13.52
N SER A 338 -14.27 26.71 12.87
CA SER A 338 -15.00 25.64 13.56
C SER A 338 -14.05 24.47 13.82
N ASP A 339 -13.15 24.65 14.79
CA ASP A 339 -12.27 23.57 15.25
C ASP A 339 -13.11 22.50 15.97
N THR A 340 -13.54 21.50 15.21
CA THR A 340 -14.07 20.25 15.76
C THR A 340 -12.91 19.51 16.42
N HIS A 341 -12.73 19.74 17.72
CA HIS A 341 -11.86 18.95 18.58
C HIS A 341 -12.36 17.48 18.60
N ASN A 342 -11.86 16.67 17.67
CA ASN A 342 -11.87 15.23 17.83
C ASN A 342 -10.97 14.90 19.03
N GLY A 343 -11.52 14.19 20.01
CA GLY A 343 -10.75 13.70 21.15
C GLY A 343 -9.86 12.51 20.77
N PRO A 344 -8.84 12.18 21.56
CA PRO A 344 -8.16 10.90 21.45
C PRO A 344 -9.11 9.74 21.83
N GLY A 345 -9.08 8.63 21.09
CA GLY A 345 -9.93 7.46 21.33
C GLY A 345 -11.35 7.63 20.79
N THR A 346 -11.49 7.68 19.47
CA THR A 346 -12.79 7.56 18.78
C THR A 346 -12.53 6.77 17.51
N PRO A 347 -12.89 5.48 17.48
CA PRO A 347 -12.56 4.60 16.38
C PRO A 347 -13.03 5.10 15.03
N LEU A 348 -12.15 5.01 14.03
CA LEU A 348 -12.36 5.48 12.67
C LEU A 348 -12.16 4.33 11.68
N CYS A 349 -12.67 4.50 10.47
CA CYS A 349 -12.29 3.71 9.31
C CYS A 349 -12.14 4.57 8.06
N ALA A 350 -11.43 4.05 7.07
CA ALA A 350 -11.47 4.53 5.69
C ALA A 350 -11.48 3.31 4.75
N GLY A 351 -12.21 3.39 3.65
CA GLY A 351 -12.29 2.29 2.69
C GLY A 351 -12.70 2.72 1.29
N GLU A 352 -12.46 1.83 0.32
CA GLU A 352 -12.91 1.99 -1.06
C GLU A 352 -13.18 0.63 -1.72
N LEU A 353 -14.09 0.62 -2.70
CA LEU A 353 -14.30 -0.49 -3.62
C LEU A 353 -13.31 -0.36 -4.79
N ARG A 354 -12.44 -1.36 -4.95
CA ARG A 354 -11.36 -1.39 -5.95
C ARG A 354 -11.62 -2.43 -7.03
N ARG A 355 -11.13 -2.15 -8.24
CA ARG A 355 -11.08 -3.11 -9.37
C ARG A 355 -9.63 -3.40 -9.76
N TRP A 356 -9.33 -4.69 -9.88
CA TRP A 356 -8.01 -5.24 -10.11
C TRP A 356 -7.96 -5.97 -11.44
N ALA A 357 -7.27 -5.39 -12.41
CA ALA A 357 -7.12 -5.92 -13.76
C ALA A 357 -5.65 -6.01 -14.16
N HIS A 358 -5.38 -6.66 -15.29
CA HIS A 358 -4.03 -6.72 -15.86
C HIS A 358 -3.41 -5.33 -15.98
N GLY A 359 -2.21 -5.16 -15.40
CA GLY A 359 -1.50 -3.89 -15.33
C GLY A 359 -1.60 -3.15 -13.99
N HIS A 360 -2.52 -3.57 -13.09
CA HIS A 360 -2.71 -2.89 -11.79
C HIS A 360 -1.72 -3.36 -10.72
N TYR A 361 -1.36 -2.46 -9.79
CA TYR A 361 -0.45 -2.67 -8.65
C TYR A 361 -0.56 -1.57 -7.57
N THR A 362 0.04 -1.81 -6.40
CA THR A 362 0.58 -0.72 -5.55
C THR A 362 2.06 -0.94 -5.26
N LEU A 363 2.73 0.12 -4.79
CA LEU A 363 4.13 0.11 -4.36
C LEU A 363 4.24 0.59 -2.92
N VAL A 364 5.29 0.13 -2.24
CA VAL A 364 5.80 0.77 -1.02
C VAL A 364 6.54 2.05 -1.41
N HIS A 365 6.36 3.13 -0.65
CA HIS A 365 6.96 4.44 -0.93
C HIS A 365 7.19 5.26 0.35
N ASP A 366 8.20 6.14 0.33
CA ASP A 366 8.66 6.95 1.48
C ASP A 366 7.56 7.80 2.16
N THR A 367 6.50 8.16 1.42
CA THR A 367 5.36 8.92 1.96
C THR A 367 4.20 8.04 2.47
N GLN A 368 4.42 6.73 2.67
CA GLN A 368 3.43 5.82 3.22
C GLN A 368 3.37 5.99 4.74
N ALA A 369 2.20 6.35 5.26
CA ALA A 369 2.00 6.43 6.71
C ALA A 369 2.17 5.04 7.33
N THR A 370 2.90 4.97 8.44
CA THR A 370 3.08 3.74 9.22
C THR A 370 2.51 3.94 10.62
N GLU A 371 1.37 3.31 10.85
CA GLU A 371 0.46 3.55 11.96
C GLU A 371 -0.26 2.25 12.31
N PHE A 372 -0.61 2.10 13.60
CA PHE A 372 -1.37 0.94 14.09
C PHE A 372 -2.76 0.95 13.45
N ALA A 373 -3.12 -0.15 12.78
CA ALA A 373 -4.36 -0.23 12.02
C ALA A 373 -4.74 -1.68 11.70
N LEU A 374 -6.03 -1.97 11.72
CA LEU A 374 -6.60 -3.23 11.24
C LEU A 374 -6.99 -3.08 9.77
N ASP A 375 -6.31 -3.79 8.88
CA ASP A 375 -6.71 -3.92 7.49
C ASP A 375 -7.80 -4.98 7.32
N LEU A 376 -8.79 -4.68 6.47
CA LEU A 376 -9.84 -5.60 6.05
C LEU A 376 -9.86 -5.66 4.52
N LEU A 377 -9.73 -6.87 3.98
CA LEU A 377 -9.80 -7.15 2.54
C LEU A 377 -10.89 -8.19 2.28
N PHE A 378 -11.93 -7.81 1.52
CA PHE A 378 -13.00 -8.72 1.10
C PHE A 378 -13.04 -8.89 -0.42
N PHE A 379 -12.75 -10.08 -0.92
CA PHE A 379 -12.54 -10.33 -2.36
C PHE A 379 -13.80 -10.85 -3.08
N CYS A 380 -14.00 -10.34 -4.30
CA CYS A 380 -15.17 -10.63 -5.13
C CYS A 380 -14.78 -10.95 -6.58
N GLY A 381 -15.29 -12.06 -7.12
CA GLY A 381 -15.12 -12.43 -8.52
C GLY A 381 -13.71 -12.90 -8.88
N CYS A 382 -12.97 -13.50 -7.95
CA CYS A 382 -11.65 -14.12 -8.11
C CYS A 382 -11.68 -15.66 -8.29
N GLU A 383 -12.81 -16.26 -8.69
CA GLU A 383 -12.93 -17.66 -9.11
C GLU A 383 -11.74 -18.14 -9.97
N ASP A 384 -11.07 -19.21 -9.55
CA ASP A 384 -9.84 -19.75 -10.16
C ASP A 384 -8.70 -18.72 -10.37
N TRP A 385 -8.53 -17.74 -9.47
CA TRP A 385 -7.38 -16.82 -9.53
C TRP A 385 -6.08 -17.52 -9.12
N ASP A 386 -5.11 -17.54 -10.02
CA ASP A 386 -3.81 -18.18 -9.81
C ASP A 386 -2.82 -17.17 -9.18
N PRO A 387 -2.11 -17.49 -8.09
CA PRO A 387 -1.06 -16.63 -7.54
C PRO A 387 0.05 -16.27 -8.55
N GLU A 388 0.29 -17.09 -9.59
CA GLU A 388 1.18 -16.71 -10.70
C GLU A 388 0.72 -15.46 -11.46
N TYR A 389 -0.56 -15.05 -11.36
CA TYR A 389 -1.09 -13.86 -12.03
C TYR A 389 -0.71 -12.56 -11.29
N GLY A 390 -0.27 -12.63 -10.03
CA GLY A 390 -0.15 -11.47 -9.14
C GLY A 390 -1.50 -11.09 -8.51
N GLY A 391 -1.67 -9.82 -8.11
CA GLY A 391 -2.90 -9.32 -7.47
C GLY A 391 -3.05 -9.65 -5.98
N PHE A 392 -2.19 -10.50 -5.42
CA PHE A 392 -2.13 -10.73 -3.98
C PHE A 392 -1.56 -9.51 -3.22
N THR A 393 -1.98 -9.34 -1.96
CA THR A 393 -1.43 -8.33 -1.06
C THR A 393 -0.31 -8.95 -0.23
N SER A 394 0.90 -8.41 -0.34
CA SER A 394 2.09 -8.81 0.42
C SER A 394 2.37 -7.78 1.52
N TYR A 395 2.67 -8.27 2.72
CA TYR A 395 3.06 -7.50 3.90
C TYR A 395 4.52 -7.79 4.22
N ILE A 396 5.31 -6.73 4.49
CA ILE A 396 6.77 -6.80 4.65
C ILE A 396 7.24 -5.97 5.85
N ALA A 397 8.38 -6.35 6.42
CA ALA A 397 9.05 -5.58 7.45
C ALA A 397 9.76 -4.33 6.86
N LYS A 398 9.68 -3.19 7.56
CA LYS A 398 10.13 -1.89 7.09
C LYS A 398 11.64 -1.75 7.12
N GLY A 399 12.24 -1.71 5.92
CA GLY A 399 13.69 -1.64 5.73
C GLY A 399 14.38 -2.99 5.59
N GLU A 400 13.61 -4.09 5.51
CA GLU A 400 14.11 -5.45 5.40
C GLU A 400 13.56 -6.14 4.13
N ASP A 401 14.22 -7.22 3.69
CA ASP A 401 13.79 -8.03 2.54
C ASP A 401 12.80 -9.16 2.94
N GLU A 402 12.25 -9.14 4.16
CA GLU A 402 11.40 -10.20 4.71
C GLU A 402 9.90 -9.98 4.40
N GLU A 403 9.29 -10.97 3.75
CA GLU A 403 7.83 -11.05 3.55
C GLU A 403 7.19 -11.78 4.74
N LEU A 404 6.34 -11.04 5.47
CA LEU A 404 5.68 -11.50 6.69
C LEU A 404 4.41 -12.31 6.39
N LEU A 405 3.62 -11.85 5.40
CA LEU A 405 2.34 -12.44 5.04
C LEU A 405 2.00 -12.14 3.57
N THR A 406 1.41 -13.13 2.87
CA THR A 406 0.81 -12.91 1.55
C THR A 406 -0.67 -13.36 1.57
N VAL A 407 -1.56 -12.39 1.36
CA VAL A 407 -3.02 -12.57 1.25
C VAL A 407 -3.39 -12.70 -0.23
N ASN A 408 -3.83 -13.89 -0.64
CA ASN A 408 -4.27 -14.18 -2.00
C ASN A 408 -5.76 -13.85 -2.18
N PRO A 409 -6.21 -13.40 -3.38
CA PRO A 409 -7.63 -13.21 -3.66
C PRO A 409 -8.37 -14.56 -3.66
N GLU A 410 -9.32 -14.72 -2.74
CA GLU A 410 -10.20 -15.91 -2.66
C GLU A 410 -11.66 -15.47 -2.42
N ASP A 411 -12.60 -16.04 -3.17
CA ASP A 411 -13.99 -15.57 -3.18
C ASP A 411 -14.70 -15.76 -1.85
N ASN A 412 -15.52 -14.76 -1.49
CA ASN A 412 -16.29 -14.72 -0.24
C ASN A 412 -15.42 -14.85 1.02
N CYS A 413 -14.12 -14.60 0.92
CA CYS A 413 -13.20 -14.61 2.04
C CYS A 413 -12.92 -13.18 2.53
N LEU A 414 -12.94 -13.02 3.85
CA LEU A 414 -12.52 -11.81 4.56
C LEU A 414 -11.13 -12.06 5.16
N ALA A 415 -10.12 -11.34 4.70
CA ALA A 415 -8.84 -11.28 5.37
C ALA A 415 -8.81 -10.09 6.33
N LEU A 416 -8.43 -10.34 7.59
CA LEU A 416 -8.12 -9.33 8.58
C LEU A 416 -6.63 -9.40 8.87
N VAL A 417 -5.93 -8.26 8.88
CA VAL A 417 -4.48 -8.18 9.17
C VAL A 417 -4.21 -6.93 10.02
N TYR A 418 -3.70 -7.10 11.22
CA TYR A 418 -3.25 -5.98 12.05
C TYR A 418 -1.82 -5.58 11.65
N ARG A 419 -1.60 -4.28 11.48
CA ARG A 419 -0.28 -3.71 11.18
C ARG A 419 0.21 -2.85 12.33
N ASP A 420 1.51 -2.88 12.55
CA ASP A 420 2.22 -1.94 13.41
C ASP A 420 2.88 -0.79 12.60
N LYS A 421 3.80 -0.06 13.24
CA LYS A 421 4.54 1.06 12.63
C LYS A 421 5.75 0.63 11.80
N GLU A 422 6.13 -0.64 11.82
CA GLU A 422 7.21 -1.21 11.01
C GLU A 422 6.70 -2.23 9.97
N THR A 423 5.38 -2.40 9.84
CA THR A 423 4.75 -3.23 8.81
C THR A 423 4.27 -2.39 7.64
N LEU A 424 4.74 -2.73 6.43
CA LEU A 424 4.34 -2.11 5.16
C LEU A 424 3.59 -3.14 4.30
N LYS A 425 2.76 -2.67 3.36
CA LYS A 425 2.03 -3.56 2.43
C LYS A 425 1.98 -3.02 1.00
N PHE A 426 1.89 -3.93 0.03
CA PHE A 426 1.64 -3.61 -1.38
C PHE A 426 0.85 -4.70 -2.11
N VAL A 427 0.15 -4.33 -3.19
CA VAL A 427 -0.56 -5.27 -4.08
C VAL A 427 0.34 -5.61 -5.27
N LYS A 428 0.62 -6.91 -5.45
CA LYS A 428 1.51 -7.44 -6.50
C LYS A 428 0.97 -7.13 -7.90
N TYR A 429 1.85 -6.68 -8.80
CA TYR A 429 1.53 -6.40 -10.20
C TYR A 429 0.79 -7.56 -10.90
N ILE A 430 -0.36 -7.25 -11.50
CA ILE A 430 -1.18 -8.23 -12.23
C ILE A 430 -0.65 -8.39 -13.65
N ASN A 431 0.04 -9.50 -13.89
CA ASN A 431 0.75 -9.77 -15.13
C ASN A 431 -0.13 -10.44 -16.21
N HIS A 432 0.41 -10.60 -17.42
CA HIS A 432 -0.35 -11.03 -18.60
C HIS A 432 -0.93 -12.45 -18.50
N ARG A 433 -0.45 -13.31 -17.60
CA ARG A 433 -1.02 -14.65 -17.37
C ARG A 433 -2.50 -14.57 -16.94
N SER A 434 -2.90 -13.50 -16.27
CA SER A 434 -4.30 -13.22 -15.93
C SER A 434 -5.24 -13.22 -17.15
N SER A 435 -4.73 -12.90 -18.35
CA SER A 435 -5.47 -12.97 -19.62
C SER A 435 -5.97 -14.38 -19.94
N ALA A 436 -5.35 -15.44 -19.41
CA ALA A 436 -5.84 -16.81 -19.56
C ALA A 436 -7.26 -16.99 -18.98
N ARG A 437 -7.62 -16.19 -17.97
CA ARG A 437 -8.95 -16.18 -17.35
C ARG A 437 -10.05 -15.75 -18.31
N LEU A 438 -9.75 -14.95 -19.33
CA LEU A 438 -10.70 -14.58 -20.40
C LEU A 438 -11.17 -15.81 -21.22
N GLY A 439 -10.37 -16.89 -21.26
CA GLY A 439 -10.76 -18.17 -21.86
C GLY A 439 -11.76 -18.97 -21.03
N LYS A 440 -11.86 -18.70 -19.71
CA LYS A 440 -12.87 -19.27 -18.80
C LYS A 440 -14.09 -18.34 -18.66
N GLN A 441 -13.87 -17.05 -18.45
CA GLN A 441 -14.88 -16.02 -18.18
C GLN A 441 -14.67 -14.81 -19.11
N PRO A 442 -15.21 -14.83 -20.34
CA PRO A 442 -14.94 -13.81 -21.37
C PRO A 442 -15.55 -12.42 -21.09
N HIS A 443 -16.24 -12.26 -19.95
CA HIS A 443 -16.82 -10.99 -19.51
C HIS A 443 -16.11 -10.39 -18.29
N ARG A 444 -15.18 -11.11 -17.64
CA ARG A 444 -14.54 -10.71 -16.39
C ARG A 444 -13.02 -10.55 -16.58
N THR A 445 -12.55 -9.30 -16.63
CA THR A 445 -11.17 -8.92 -16.99
C THR A 445 -10.22 -8.78 -15.78
N GLY A 446 -10.60 -9.34 -14.63
CA GLY A 446 -9.99 -9.01 -13.34
C GLY A 446 -10.82 -9.53 -12.17
N PHE A 447 -10.63 -8.96 -10.99
CA PHE A 447 -11.46 -9.17 -9.79
C PHE A 447 -11.73 -7.82 -9.09
N TRP A 448 -12.52 -7.84 -8.03
CA TRP A 448 -12.80 -6.68 -7.18
C TRP A 448 -12.46 -6.98 -5.73
N ASP A 449 -12.17 -5.95 -4.95
CA ASP A 449 -12.20 -6.06 -3.49
C ASP A 449 -12.82 -4.82 -2.84
N PHE A 450 -13.33 -5.03 -1.63
CA PHE A 450 -13.60 -3.95 -0.69
C PHE A 450 -12.41 -3.90 0.26
N SER A 451 -11.68 -2.79 0.24
CA SER A 451 -10.44 -2.61 0.99
C SER A 451 -10.64 -1.51 2.02
N PHE A 452 -10.66 -1.90 3.28
CA PHE A 452 -10.91 -1.04 4.43
C PHE A 452 -9.73 -1.06 5.40
N VAL A 453 -9.60 0.01 6.17
CA VAL A 453 -8.63 0.18 7.25
C VAL A 453 -9.36 0.77 8.45
N TYR A 454 -9.23 0.14 9.63
CA TYR A 454 -9.85 0.57 10.88
C TYR A 454 -8.78 1.00 11.89
N TYR A 455 -9.13 1.95 12.73
CA TYR A 455 -8.27 2.61 13.72
C TYR A 455 -9.03 2.77 15.05
N GLU A 456 -8.31 2.75 16.17
CA GLU A 456 -8.83 2.94 17.55
C GLU A 456 -8.95 4.42 17.97
#